data_AF-A0A434MNX8-F1
#
_entry.id   AF-A0A434MNX8-F1
#
_cell.length_a   1.000
_cell.length_b   1.000
_cell.length_c   1.000
_cell.angle_alpha   90.00
_cell.angle_beta   90.00
_cell.angle_gamma   90.00
#
_symmetry.space_group_name_H-M   'P 1'
#
loop_
_entity.id
_entity.type
_entity.pdbx_description
1 polymer ?
#
loop_
_entity_poly.entity_id
_entity_poly.type
_entity_poly.pdbx_seq_one_letter_code
_entity_poly.pdbx_strand_id
1 'polypeptide(L)'
;MIRKTASSAIASLAVFGMVSETAAGGRAVECYEPVNRPSVYDTVHEKVLVSPGGQIVDYDPPIYGTRESVEQIAPARVTYEVVPAATRTVYHTVKVDDGGYAWEWRIIHGRKVLCKVWRKPRYARVAETVVVEPERTRRVVIPAEYESVAREVLVRPEQRRVIEISPSYQTVARRVLVREGSSGWRRVHMPRHCRY
;
A
#
# COMPACT_ATOMS: atom_id res chain seq x y z
N MET A 1 -0.72 -57.93 -29.41
CA MET A 1 -0.71 -59.41 -29.50
C MET A 1 -1.95 -59.95 -28.80
N ILE A 2 -3.06 -60.07 -29.54
CA ILE A 2 -4.23 -60.86 -29.16
C ILE A 2 -4.52 -61.75 -30.36
N ARG A 3 -4.65 -63.04 -30.05
CA ARG A 3 -4.55 -64.19 -30.93
C ARG A 3 -5.96 -64.73 -31.15
N LYS A 4 -6.21 -65.29 -32.35
CA LYS A 4 -7.22 -66.32 -32.65
C LYS A 4 -8.67 -65.77 -32.69
N THR A 5 -9.54 -66.12 -33.62
CA THR A 5 -9.56 -67.24 -34.58
C THR A 5 -10.57 -66.88 -35.66
N ALA A 6 -10.16 -66.98 -36.92
CA ALA A 6 -11.06 -66.94 -38.06
C ALA A 6 -11.95 -68.19 -38.01
N SER A 7 -13.25 -67.99 -37.89
CA SER A 7 -14.25 -69.04 -38.03
C SER A 7 -14.63 -69.12 -39.50
N SER A 8 -14.04 -70.08 -40.20
CA SER A 8 -14.30 -70.39 -41.60
C SER A 8 -15.65 -71.11 -41.72
N ALA A 9 -16.74 -70.35 -41.75
CA ALA A 9 -18.02 -70.89 -42.18
C ALA A 9 -17.95 -71.10 -43.71
N ILE A 10 -17.85 -72.37 -44.12
CA ILE A 10 -18.06 -72.79 -45.51
C ILE A 10 -19.54 -72.57 -45.80
N ALA A 11 -19.88 -71.36 -46.27
CA ALA A 11 -21.16 -71.08 -46.87
C ALA A 11 -21.15 -71.74 -48.25
N SER A 12 -21.83 -72.88 -48.35
CA SER A 12 -22.17 -73.56 -49.59
C SER A 12 -22.71 -72.53 -50.57
N LEU A 13 -21.94 -72.24 -51.61
CA LEU A 13 -22.38 -71.49 -52.79
C LEU A 13 -23.48 -72.30 -53.47
N ALA A 14 -24.71 -72.09 -53.04
CA ALA A 14 -25.85 -72.27 -53.91
C ALA A 14 -25.66 -71.28 -55.05
N VAL A 15 -25.15 -71.78 -56.18
CA VAL A 15 -25.23 -71.10 -57.47
C VAL A 15 -26.71 -71.06 -57.83
N PHE A 16 -27.44 -70.14 -57.19
CA PHE A 16 -28.61 -69.57 -57.81
C PHE A 16 -28.05 -68.79 -58.97
N GLY A 17 -28.11 -69.41 -60.15
CA GLY A 17 -28.04 -68.68 -61.39
C GLY A 17 -29.10 -67.60 -61.30
N MET A 18 -28.67 -66.38 -61.00
CA MET A 18 -29.44 -65.19 -61.32
C MET A 18 -29.47 -65.16 -62.84
N VAL A 19 -30.36 -65.96 -63.42
CA VAL A 19 -30.89 -65.70 -64.74
C VAL A 19 -31.61 -64.38 -64.54
N SER A 20 -30.95 -63.29 -64.92
CA SER A 20 -31.56 -61.99 -65.00
C SER A 20 -32.83 -62.16 -65.83
N GLU A 21 -33.98 -62.09 -65.17
CA GLU A 21 -35.26 -62.00 -65.85
C GLU A 21 -35.35 -60.61 -66.49
N THR A 22 -34.74 -60.48 -67.66
CA THR A 22 -35.12 -59.48 -68.66
C THR A 22 -35.03 -60.12 -70.04
N ALA A 23 -35.79 -61.20 -70.24
CA ALA A 23 -36.06 -61.77 -71.56
C ALA A 23 -37.53 -61.52 -71.96
N ALA A 24 -38.04 -60.31 -71.69
CA ALA A 24 -39.05 -59.71 -72.55
C ALA A 24 -38.27 -59.01 -73.68
N GLY A 25 -38.42 -59.48 -74.92
CA GLY A 25 -37.72 -59.00 -76.12
C GLY A 25 -38.07 -57.58 -76.57
N GLY A 26 -38.09 -56.63 -75.64
CA GLY A 26 -38.12 -55.20 -75.92
C GLY A 26 -36.74 -54.76 -76.42
N ARG A 27 -36.69 -54.18 -77.63
CA ARG A 27 -35.47 -53.48 -78.07
C ARG A 27 -35.29 -52.27 -77.16
N ALA A 28 -34.14 -52.16 -76.50
CA ALA A 28 -33.83 -50.99 -75.70
C ALA A 28 -33.82 -49.76 -76.62
N VAL A 29 -34.69 -48.79 -76.34
CA VAL A 29 -34.83 -47.60 -77.18
C VAL A 29 -33.71 -46.62 -76.86
N GLU A 30 -33.41 -46.45 -75.57
CA GLU A 30 -32.37 -45.54 -75.07
C GLU A 30 -31.49 -46.27 -74.04
N CYS A 31 -30.18 -46.18 -74.22
CA CYS A 31 -29.20 -46.81 -73.34
C CYS A 31 -28.57 -45.74 -72.43
N TYR A 32 -28.39 -46.07 -71.15
CA TYR A 32 -27.80 -45.18 -70.17
C TYR A 32 -26.63 -45.86 -69.47
N GLU A 33 -25.50 -45.16 -69.41
CA GLU A 33 -24.34 -45.55 -68.62
C GLU A 33 -24.37 -44.81 -67.28
N PRO A 34 -24.15 -45.50 -66.15
CA PRO A 34 -24.05 -44.83 -64.86
C PRO A 34 -22.75 -44.02 -64.83
N VAL A 35 -22.86 -42.70 -64.60
CA VAL A 35 -21.71 -41.83 -64.39
C VAL A 35 -21.68 -41.43 -62.92
N ASN A 36 -20.58 -41.77 -62.26
CA ASN A 36 -20.30 -41.35 -60.89
C ASN A 36 -19.16 -40.34 -60.91
N ARG A 37 -19.46 -39.08 -60.58
CA ARG A 37 -18.43 -38.07 -60.37
C ARG A 37 -18.13 -38.01 -58.87
N PRO A 38 -16.91 -38.37 -58.43
CA PRO A 38 -16.57 -38.31 -57.01
C PRO A 38 -16.60 -36.87 -56.51
N SER A 39 -16.88 -36.70 -55.22
CA SER A 39 -16.74 -35.41 -54.55
C SER A 39 -15.29 -34.92 -54.66
N VAL A 40 -15.15 -33.64 -54.98
CA VAL A 40 -13.83 -32.98 -55.04
C VAL A 40 -13.65 -32.19 -53.75
N TYR A 41 -12.61 -32.55 -53.01
CA TYR A 41 -12.20 -31.86 -51.79
C TYR A 41 -10.94 -31.04 -52.06
N ASP A 42 -10.83 -29.93 -51.36
CA ASP A 42 -9.61 -29.14 -51.29
C ASP A 42 -9.18 -28.97 -49.83
N THR A 43 -7.90 -28.69 -49.60
CA THR A 43 -7.32 -28.45 -48.28
C THR A 43 -7.08 -26.96 -48.10
N VAL A 44 -7.85 -26.36 -47.19
CA VAL A 44 -7.68 -24.96 -46.81
C VAL A 44 -6.86 -24.91 -45.53
N HIS A 45 -5.83 -24.08 -45.53
CA HIS A 45 -5.03 -23.78 -44.35
C HIS A 45 -5.55 -22.52 -43.67
N GLU A 46 -5.86 -22.62 -42.38
CA GLU A 46 -6.36 -21.51 -41.58
C GLU A 46 -5.50 -21.36 -40.32
N LYS A 47 -5.15 -20.11 -39.97
CA LYS A 47 -4.48 -19.81 -38.70
C LYS A 47 -5.53 -19.74 -37.60
N VAL A 48 -5.58 -20.78 -36.78
CA VAL A 48 -6.47 -20.84 -35.62
C VAL A 48 -5.71 -20.31 -34.39
N LEU A 49 -6.38 -19.45 -33.61
CA LEU A 49 -5.86 -18.96 -32.34
C LEU A 49 -5.86 -20.11 -31.32
N VAL A 50 -4.68 -20.51 -30.86
CA VAL A 50 -4.53 -21.62 -29.90
C VAL A 50 -4.48 -21.12 -28.46
N SER A 51 -3.76 -20.03 -28.24
CA SER A 51 -3.74 -19.35 -26.94
C SER A 51 -4.02 -17.88 -27.19
N PRO A 52 -5.08 -17.31 -26.57
CA PRO A 52 -5.22 -15.87 -26.55
C PRO A 52 -3.97 -15.27 -25.89
N GLY A 53 -3.54 -14.12 -26.41
CA GLY A 53 -2.55 -13.31 -25.71
C GLY A 53 -3.11 -12.86 -24.37
N GLY A 54 -2.23 -12.52 -23.46
CA GLY A 54 -2.62 -12.12 -22.11
C GLY A 54 -1.59 -11.17 -21.50
N GLN A 55 -1.88 -10.75 -20.28
CA GLN A 55 -0.96 -9.96 -19.48
C GLN A 55 -0.79 -10.62 -18.12
N ILE A 56 0.46 -10.79 -17.71
CA ILE A 56 0.79 -11.11 -16.32
C ILE A 56 1.23 -9.81 -15.66
N VAL A 57 0.69 -9.54 -14.48
CA VAL A 57 1.01 -8.35 -13.70
C VAL A 57 1.74 -8.80 -12.44
N ASP A 58 3.03 -8.52 -12.38
CA ASP A 58 3.84 -8.76 -11.21
C ASP A 58 3.87 -7.49 -10.33
N TYR A 59 3.65 -7.67 -9.04
CA TYR A 59 3.65 -6.61 -8.04
C TYR A 59 4.85 -6.79 -7.11
N ASP A 60 5.73 -5.79 -7.09
CA ASP A 60 6.81 -5.70 -6.12
C ASP A 60 6.37 -4.77 -4.98
N PRO A 61 6.33 -5.25 -3.72
CA PRO A 61 5.82 -4.46 -2.60
C PRO A 61 6.70 -3.23 -2.31
N PRO A 62 6.11 -2.16 -1.73
CA PRO A 62 6.88 -1.00 -1.30
C PRO A 62 7.86 -1.38 -0.18
N ILE A 63 9.01 -0.71 -0.17
CA ILE A 63 9.97 -0.82 0.93
C ILE A 63 9.89 0.46 1.77
N TYR A 64 9.61 0.25 3.05
CA TYR A 64 9.66 1.28 4.08
C TYR A 64 11.00 1.22 4.82
N GLY A 65 11.44 2.38 5.30
CA GLY A 65 12.61 2.51 6.15
C GLY A 65 12.35 3.55 7.23
N THR A 66 13.23 3.59 8.23
CA THR A 66 13.18 4.63 9.25
C THR A 66 14.14 5.76 8.91
N ARG A 67 13.69 6.99 9.10
CA ARG A 67 14.52 8.18 9.03
C ARG A 67 14.44 8.93 10.35
N GLU A 68 15.59 9.17 10.96
CA GLU A 68 15.69 10.05 12.12
C GLU A 68 15.62 11.51 11.67
N SER A 69 14.77 12.29 12.34
CA SER A 69 14.68 13.74 12.17
C SER A 69 14.75 14.40 13.52
N VAL A 70 15.61 15.41 13.66
CA VAL A 70 15.67 16.22 14.86
C VAL A 70 14.54 17.24 14.81
N GLU A 71 13.66 17.20 15.81
CA GLU A 71 12.49 18.06 15.88
C GLU A 71 12.48 18.89 17.15
N GLN A 72 11.98 20.12 17.01
CA GLN A 72 11.77 21.01 18.15
C GLN A 72 10.49 20.60 18.87
N ILE A 73 10.63 20.07 20.09
CA ILE A 73 9.49 19.67 20.93
C ILE A 73 9.04 20.82 21.85
N ALA A 74 9.93 21.75 22.16
CA ALA A 74 9.61 22.94 22.93
C ALA A 74 10.33 24.19 22.38
N PRO A 75 9.62 25.32 22.21
CA PRO A 75 10.24 26.57 21.81
C PRO A 75 11.09 27.16 22.94
N ALA A 76 12.11 27.93 22.56
CA ALA A 76 12.86 28.73 23.53
C ALA A 76 11.90 29.73 24.20
N ARG A 77 12.00 29.84 25.52
CA ARG A 77 11.14 30.73 26.31
C ARG A 77 11.94 31.58 27.26
N VAL A 78 11.36 32.71 27.62
CA VAL A 78 11.95 33.64 28.56
C VAL A 78 11.13 33.62 29.84
N THR A 79 11.79 33.34 30.96
CA THR A 79 11.20 33.41 32.30
C THR A 79 11.86 34.55 33.07
N TYR A 80 11.08 35.17 33.94
CA TYR A 80 11.54 36.21 34.84
C TYR A 80 11.61 35.64 36.25
N GLU A 81 12.78 35.80 36.88
CA GLU A 81 13.00 35.38 38.26
C GLU A 81 13.24 36.62 39.12
N VAL A 82 12.55 36.69 40.26
CA VAL A 82 12.72 37.78 41.22
C VAL A 82 13.92 37.46 42.10
N VAL A 83 14.93 38.33 42.04
CA VAL A 83 16.06 38.31 42.96
C VAL A 83 15.70 39.22 44.13
N PRO A 84 15.59 38.69 45.37
CA PRO A 84 15.17 39.48 46.52
C PRO A 84 16.19 40.56 46.86
N ALA A 85 15.72 41.63 47.51
CA ALA A 85 16.58 42.71 47.96
C ALA A 85 17.62 42.23 48.99
N ALA A 86 18.88 42.63 48.81
CA ALA A 86 19.91 42.40 49.81
C ALA A 86 19.79 43.47 50.89
N THR A 87 19.51 43.06 52.13
CA THR A 87 19.39 43.96 53.26
C THR A 87 20.53 43.77 54.26
N ARG A 88 20.87 44.83 54.99
CA ARG A 88 21.84 44.79 56.07
C ARG A 88 21.32 45.59 57.26
N THR A 89 21.48 45.02 58.45
CA THR A 89 21.19 45.73 59.70
C THR A 89 22.34 46.67 60.04
N VAL A 90 22.02 47.96 60.14
CA VAL A 90 22.92 49.01 60.59
C VAL A 90 22.50 49.43 61.99
N TYR A 91 23.46 49.53 62.91
CA TYR A 91 23.22 50.03 64.26
C TYR A 91 23.64 51.49 64.34
N HIS A 92 22.72 52.37 64.73
CA HIS A 92 23.04 53.74 65.08
C HIS A 92 22.71 54.00 66.56
N THR A 93 23.46 54.91 67.17
CA THR A 93 23.22 55.30 68.57
C THR A 93 22.33 56.54 68.57
N VAL A 94 21.12 56.41 69.10
CA VAL A 94 20.19 57.54 69.25
C VAL A 94 20.12 57.95 70.71
N LYS A 95 20.09 59.25 70.95
CA LYS A 95 19.79 59.83 72.26
C LYS A 95 18.29 59.70 72.51
N VAL A 96 17.90 58.89 73.48
CA VAL A 96 16.48 58.60 73.79
C VAL A 96 15.95 59.53 74.87
N ASP A 97 16.86 60.06 75.69
CA ASP A 97 16.55 60.92 76.82
C ASP A 97 17.64 61.97 76.93
N ASP A 98 17.25 63.24 76.91
CA ASP A 98 18.17 64.38 77.02
C ASP A 98 18.85 64.45 78.39
N GLY A 99 18.33 63.70 79.37
CA GLY A 99 18.75 63.79 80.76
C GLY A 99 18.36 65.15 81.34
N GLY A 100 18.96 65.49 82.47
CA GLY A 100 18.71 66.77 83.11
C GLY A 100 18.35 66.65 84.58
N TYR A 101 17.72 67.70 85.10
CA TYR A 101 17.31 67.75 86.49
C TYR A 101 15.95 67.08 86.68
N ALA A 102 15.93 66.07 87.54
CA ALA A 102 14.70 65.44 88.03
C ALA A 102 14.54 65.71 89.52
N TRP A 103 13.31 65.86 89.97
CA TRP A 103 13.01 65.93 91.40
C TRP A 103 12.75 64.52 91.95
N GLU A 104 13.49 64.15 92.98
CA GLU A 104 13.40 62.82 93.60
C GLU A 104 13.34 62.97 95.13
N TRP A 105 12.42 62.26 95.75
CA TRP A 105 12.31 62.22 97.21
C TRP A 105 13.42 61.33 97.78
N ARG A 106 14.22 61.88 98.70
CA ARG A 106 15.25 61.13 99.44
C ARG A 106 15.05 61.29 100.92
N ILE A 107 15.47 60.29 101.70
CA ILE A 107 15.49 60.38 103.15
C ILE A 107 16.93 60.66 103.58
N ILE A 108 17.14 61.84 104.17
CA ILE A 108 18.43 62.25 104.71
C ILE A 108 18.22 62.51 106.19
N HIS A 109 18.96 61.80 107.05
CA HIS A 109 18.82 61.87 108.52
C HIS A 109 17.36 61.70 109.03
N GLY A 110 16.62 60.74 108.46
CA GLY A 110 15.25 60.42 108.90
C GLY A 110 14.15 61.38 108.43
N ARG A 111 14.47 62.40 107.62
CA ARG A 111 13.50 63.37 107.06
C ARG A 111 13.35 63.20 105.55
N LYS A 112 12.12 63.26 105.04
CA LYS A 112 11.81 63.17 103.60
C LYS A 112 12.02 64.53 102.94
N VAL A 113 13.03 64.64 102.08
CA VAL A 113 13.41 65.88 101.38
C VAL A 113 13.31 65.70 99.86
N LEU A 114 12.86 66.74 99.16
CA LEU A 114 12.80 66.74 97.69
C LEU A 114 14.14 67.26 97.14
N CYS A 115 14.91 66.38 96.50
CA CYS A 115 16.21 66.73 95.96
C CYS A 115 16.15 66.90 94.45
N LYS A 116 16.82 67.93 93.94
CA LYS A 116 17.04 68.13 92.51
C LYS A 116 18.26 67.29 92.08
N VAL A 117 18.01 66.12 91.51
CA VAL A 117 19.04 65.16 91.10
C VAL A 117 19.34 65.31 89.62
N TRP A 118 20.62 65.43 89.26
CA TRP A 118 21.05 65.42 87.86
C TRP A 118 21.18 63.98 87.33
N ARG A 119 20.49 63.69 86.22
CA ARG A 119 20.60 62.41 85.51
C ARG A 119 21.32 62.63 84.18
N LYS A 120 22.23 61.70 83.85
CA LYS A 120 22.96 61.72 82.59
C LYS A 120 22.00 61.40 81.42
N PRO A 121 22.25 61.96 80.22
CA PRO A 121 21.51 61.56 79.02
C PRO A 121 21.66 60.06 78.77
N ARG A 122 20.60 59.43 78.27
CA ARG A 122 20.60 58.01 77.94
C ARG A 122 20.58 57.81 76.43
N TYR A 123 21.46 56.91 76.00
CA TYR A 123 21.60 56.52 74.61
C TYR A 123 21.18 55.06 74.47
N ALA A 124 20.51 54.76 73.36
CA ALA A 124 20.18 53.39 73.00
C ALA A 124 20.72 53.06 71.61
N ARG A 125 21.07 51.79 71.41
CA ARG A 125 21.41 51.27 70.08
C ARG A 125 20.12 50.83 69.41
N VAL A 126 19.81 51.47 68.29
CA VAL A 126 18.65 51.13 67.48
C VAL A 126 19.16 50.38 66.24
N ALA A 127 18.47 49.29 65.90
CA ALA A 127 18.74 48.52 64.70
C ALA A 127 17.85 49.04 63.56
N GLU A 128 18.46 49.40 62.44
CA GLU A 128 17.77 49.83 61.23
C GLU A 128 18.14 48.89 60.08
N THR A 129 17.14 48.37 59.36
CA THR A 129 17.37 47.52 58.19
C THR A 129 17.45 48.39 56.95
N VAL A 130 18.64 48.48 56.35
CA VAL A 130 18.87 49.27 55.14
C VAL A 130 18.97 48.32 53.94
N VAL A 131 18.32 48.68 52.83
CA VAL A 131 18.43 47.98 51.56
C VAL A 131 19.77 48.36 50.91
N VAL A 132 20.64 47.37 50.71
CA VAL A 132 21.96 47.53 50.08
C VAL A 132 21.84 47.38 48.57
N GLU A 133 21.07 46.39 48.12
CA GLU A 133 20.77 46.17 46.72
C GLU A 133 19.24 46.01 46.58
N PRO A 134 18.58 46.80 45.73
CA PRO A 134 17.14 46.72 45.57
C PRO A 134 16.74 45.38 44.95
N GLU A 135 15.49 45.00 45.16
CA GLU A 135 14.88 43.87 44.45
C GLU A 135 14.96 44.12 42.94
N ARG A 136 15.33 43.08 42.19
CA ARG A 136 15.40 43.15 40.74
C ARG A 136 14.88 41.88 40.10
N THR A 137 14.34 42.04 38.92
CA THR A 137 13.92 40.91 38.08
C THR A 137 15.03 40.58 37.10
N ARG A 138 15.51 39.33 37.10
CA ARG A 138 16.46 38.87 36.09
C ARG A 138 15.76 38.07 34.99
N ARG A 139 16.21 38.28 33.75
CA ARG A 139 15.74 37.54 32.58
C ARG A 139 16.52 36.23 32.47
N VAL A 140 15.82 35.10 32.55
CA VAL A 140 16.38 33.76 32.33
C VAL A 140 15.88 33.23 31.00
N VAL A 141 16.81 32.88 30.11
CA VAL A 141 16.49 32.29 28.80
C VAL A 141 16.58 30.78 28.91
N ILE A 142 15.46 30.11 28.67
CA ILE A 142 15.38 28.65 28.59
C ILE A 142 15.49 28.29 27.10
N PRO A 143 16.52 27.51 26.70
CA PRO A 143 16.74 27.18 25.30
C PRO A 143 15.63 26.29 24.74
N ALA A 144 15.56 26.19 23.41
CA ALA A 144 14.66 25.25 22.75
C ALA A 144 15.12 23.81 23.01
N GLU A 145 14.15 22.91 23.19
CA GLU A 145 14.40 21.48 23.37
C GLU A 145 14.15 20.74 22.06
N TYR A 146 15.07 19.83 21.74
CA TYR A 146 15.06 19.05 20.51
C TYR A 146 15.10 17.56 20.83
N GLU A 147 14.37 16.77 20.05
CA GLU A 147 14.32 15.32 20.18
C GLU A 147 14.50 14.65 18.82
N SER A 148 15.18 13.50 18.81
CA SER A 148 15.34 12.65 17.62
C SER A 148 14.12 11.76 17.47
N VAL A 149 13.26 12.07 16.50
CA VAL A 149 12.06 11.27 16.21
C VAL A 149 12.32 10.40 14.99
N ALA A 150 12.19 9.08 15.17
CA ALA A 150 12.24 8.13 14.07
C ALA A 150 10.87 8.09 13.37
N ARG A 151 10.85 8.36 12.06
CA ARG A 151 9.64 8.25 11.23
C ARG A 151 9.81 7.20 10.15
N GLU A 152 8.72 6.51 9.89
CA GLU A 152 8.62 5.64 8.73
C GLU A 152 8.53 6.50 7.46
N VAL A 153 9.40 6.23 6.50
CA VAL A 153 9.46 6.90 5.21
C VAL A 153 9.42 5.84 4.12
N LEU A 154 8.66 6.12 3.06
CA LEU A 154 8.65 5.30 1.86
C LEU A 154 9.98 5.45 1.13
N VAL A 155 10.80 4.40 1.16
CA VAL A 155 12.13 4.38 0.51
C VAL A 155 12.00 3.98 -0.96
N ARG A 156 11.17 2.98 -1.23
CA ARG A 156 10.88 2.53 -2.59
C ARG A 156 9.38 2.34 -2.75
N PRO A 157 8.73 3.03 -3.71
CA PRO A 157 7.32 2.81 -4.00
C PRO A 157 7.10 1.40 -4.56
N GLU A 158 5.85 0.96 -4.48
CA GLU A 158 5.39 -0.26 -5.16
C GLU A 158 5.71 -0.17 -6.66
N GLN A 159 6.17 -1.29 -7.23
CA GLN A 159 6.39 -1.39 -8.67
C GLN A 159 5.45 -2.40 -9.28
N ARG A 160 4.86 -2.00 -10.41
CA ARG A 160 4.00 -2.86 -11.23
C ARG A 160 4.72 -3.15 -12.54
N ARG A 161 4.98 -4.43 -12.81
CA ARG A 161 5.52 -4.88 -14.09
C ARG A 161 4.43 -5.62 -14.87
N VAL A 162 4.12 -5.11 -16.05
CA VAL A 162 3.18 -5.77 -16.97
C VAL A 162 4.00 -6.53 -18.00
N ILE A 163 3.88 -7.86 -18.00
CA ILE A 163 4.52 -8.74 -18.97
C ILE A 163 3.45 -9.14 -19.99
N GLU A 164 3.64 -8.72 -21.24
CA GLU A 164 2.74 -9.06 -22.33
C GLU A 164 3.09 -10.43 -22.91
N ILE A 165 2.09 -11.31 -22.97
CA ILE A 165 2.19 -12.62 -23.59
C ILE A 165 1.52 -12.53 -24.95
N SER A 166 2.30 -12.69 -26.01
CA SER A 166 1.79 -12.66 -27.37
C SER A 166 0.87 -13.85 -27.67
N PRO A 167 -0.19 -13.67 -28.47
CA PRO A 167 -1.06 -14.76 -28.89
C PRO A 167 -0.30 -15.77 -29.76
N SER A 168 -0.57 -17.06 -29.55
CA SER A 168 0.00 -18.13 -30.37
C SER A 168 -1.02 -18.64 -31.37
N TYR A 169 -0.65 -18.68 -32.64
CA TYR A 169 -1.46 -19.23 -33.73
C TYR A 169 -0.87 -20.54 -34.22
N GLN A 170 -1.75 -21.47 -34.60
CA GLN A 170 -1.37 -22.70 -35.26
C GLN A 170 -2.10 -22.80 -36.59
N THR A 171 -1.38 -23.26 -37.61
CA THR A 171 -1.98 -23.52 -38.92
C THR A 171 -2.61 -24.92 -38.91
N VAL A 172 -3.93 -24.97 -39.06
CA VAL A 172 -4.68 -26.22 -39.14
C VAL A 172 -5.15 -26.42 -40.59
N ALA A 173 -5.01 -27.64 -41.10
CA ALA A 173 -5.52 -28.02 -42.41
C ALA A 173 -6.95 -28.56 -42.28
N ARG A 174 -7.90 -27.96 -42.99
CA ARG A 174 -9.31 -28.42 -43.04
C ARG A 174 -9.66 -28.82 -44.47
N ARG A 175 -10.22 -30.02 -44.63
CA ARG A 175 -10.76 -30.47 -45.92
C ARG A 175 -12.14 -29.88 -46.13
N VAL A 176 -12.33 -29.18 -47.23
CA VAL A 176 -13.60 -28.57 -47.61
C VAL A 176 -14.11 -29.22 -48.89
N LEU A 177 -15.39 -29.54 -48.93
CA LEU A 177 -16.05 -30.03 -50.14
C LEU A 177 -16.22 -28.85 -51.09
N VAL A 178 -15.52 -28.87 -52.23
CA VAL A 178 -15.60 -27.81 -53.24
C VAL A 178 -16.70 -28.11 -54.25
N ARG A 179 -16.87 -29.40 -54.55
CA ARG A 179 -17.93 -29.86 -55.44
C ARG A 179 -18.50 -31.17 -54.94
N GLU A 180 -19.81 -31.18 -54.74
CA GLU A 180 -20.54 -32.38 -54.39
C GLU A 180 -20.41 -33.44 -55.48
N GLY A 181 -20.24 -34.69 -55.06
CA GLY A 181 -20.30 -35.81 -55.98
C GLY A 181 -21.71 -35.93 -56.55
N SER A 182 -21.83 -36.26 -57.82
CA SER A 182 -23.13 -36.52 -58.44
C SER A 182 -23.12 -37.85 -59.16
N SER A 183 -24.16 -38.63 -58.90
CA SER A 183 -24.49 -39.83 -59.65
C SER A 183 -25.62 -39.53 -60.60
N GLY A 184 -25.42 -39.82 -61.88
CA GLY A 184 -26.43 -39.62 -62.90
C GLY A 184 -26.29 -40.62 -64.02
N TRP A 185 -27.29 -40.67 -64.87
CA TRP A 185 -27.33 -41.55 -66.03
C TRP A 185 -26.97 -40.73 -67.27
N ARG A 186 -25.85 -41.05 -67.91
CA ARG A 186 -25.47 -40.44 -69.19
C ARG A 186 -26.00 -41.32 -70.31
N ARG A 187 -26.79 -40.75 -71.21
CA ARG A 187 -27.23 -41.48 -72.40
C ARG A 187 -26.02 -41.82 -73.27
N VAL A 188 -25.93 -43.06 -73.70
CA VAL A 188 -24.86 -43.54 -74.58
C VAL A 188 -25.47 -44.28 -75.76
N HIS A 189 -24.86 -44.10 -76.93
CA HIS A 189 -25.24 -44.83 -78.12
C HIS A 189 -24.44 -46.14 -78.17
N MET A 190 -25.12 -47.27 -77.96
CA MET A 190 -24.50 -48.61 -78.06
C MET A 190 -24.96 -49.28 -79.37
N PRO A 191 -24.08 -49.38 -80.39
CA PRO A 191 -24.45 -49.91 -81.69
C PRO A 191 -25.03 -51.33 -81.56
N ARG A 192 -26.12 -51.59 -82.29
CA ARG A 192 -26.89 -52.86 -82.29
C ARG A 192 -27.70 -53.17 -81.01
N HIS A 193 -27.63 -52.34 -79.98
CA HIS A 193 -28.41 -52.51 -78.75
C HIS A 193 -29.42 -51.39 -78.48
N CYS A 194 -29.09 -50.14 -78.79
CA CYS A 194 -30.00 -48.99 -78.71
C CYS A 194 -30.02 -48.19 -80.02
N ARG A 195 -31.18 -47.63 -80.39
CA ARG A 195 -31.42 -47.07 -81.73
C ARG A 195 -31.14 -45.56 -81.84
N TYR A 196 -30.99 -44.86 -80.71
CA TYR A 196 -30.58 -43.45 -80.63
C TYR A 196 -29.63 -43.23 -79.45
#